data_AF-A0A357R000-F1
#
_entry.id   AF-A0A357R000-F1
#
_cell.length_a   1.000
_cell.length_b   1.000
_cell.length_c   1.000
_cell.angle_alpha   90.00
_cell.angle_beta   90.00
_cell.angle_gamma   90.00
#
_symmetry.space_group_name_H-M   'P 1'
#
loop_
_entity.id
_entity.type
_entity.pdbx_description
1 polymer ?
#
loop_
_entity_poly.entity_id
_entity_poly.type
_entity_poly.pdbx_seq_one_letter_code
_entity_poly.pdbx_strand_id
1 'polypeptide(L)'
;MLYVGVAIMLNNPLELQNIFVFITFGVLLGTIFACFVYFRLAIGFYLFLVSYIVAFATMFVTFTQDLDGWGGIIAIIQLMFILGIGLISSLVAEFVIFIIRRSKENKNR
;
A
#
# COMPACT_ATOMS: atom_id res chain seq x y z
N MET A 1 -9.45 -5.37 -5.80
CA MET A 1 -9.83 -3.96 -5.52
C MET A 1 -9.37 -3.01 -6.62
N LEU A 2 -8.08 -2.99 -6.99
CA LEU A 2 -7.58 -2.05 -8.01
C LEU A 2 -8.19 -2.24 -9.41
N TYR A 3 -8.39 -3.49 -9.86
CA TYR A 3 -9.08 -3.81 -11.11
C TYR A 3 -10.48 -3.18 -11.21
N VAL A 4 -11.27 -3.28 -10.13
CA VAL A 4 -12.64 -2.76 -10.08
C VAL A 4 -12.64 -1.23 -10.06
N GLY A 5 -11.70 -0.62 -9.31
CA GLY A 5 -11.61 0.84 -9.22
C GLY A 5 -11.23 1.50 -10.53
N VAL A 6 -10.25 0.94 -11.26
CA VAL A 6 -9.83 1.50 -12.55
C VAL A 6 -10.84 1.19 -13.67
N ALA A 7 -11.41 -0.02 -13.71
CA ALA A 7 -12.38 -0.40 -14.74
C ALA A 7 -13.68 0.43 -14.69
N ILE A 8 -14.16 0.78 -13.49
CA ILE A 8 -15.40 1.56 -13.33
C ILE A 8 -15.16 3.05 -13.56
N MET A 9 -14.03 3.60 -13.08
CA MET A 9 -13.79 5.05 -13.11
C MET A 9 -13.20 5.57 -14.42
N LEU A 10 -12.36 4.78 -15.09
CA LEU A 10 -11.59 5.31 -16.23
C LEU A 10 -12.35 5.26 -17.56
N ASN A 11 -13.48 4.53 -17.64
CA ASN A 11 -14.31 4.31 -18.85
C ASN A 11 -13.46 4.05 -20.12
N ASN A 12 -12.28 3.48 -19.92
CA ASN A 12 -11.23 3.31 -20.92
C ASN A 12 -11.25 1.83 -21.31
N PRO A 13 -11.22 1.46 -22.61
CA PRO A 13 -11.13 0.07 -23.00
C PRO A 13 -9.94 -0.58 -22.29
N LEU A 14 -10.24 -1.66 -21.57
CA LEU A 14 -9.26 -2.45 -20.83
C LEU A 14 -8.38 -3.17 -21.84
N GLU A 15 -7.33 -2.49 -22.31
CA GLU A 15 -6.30 -3.13 -23.11
C GLU A 15 -5.58 -4.20 -22.27
N LEU A 16 -5.25 -5.34 -22.88
CA LEU A 16 -4.57 -6.47 -22.25
C LEU A 16 -3.29 -6.04 -21.50
N GLN A 17 -2.65 -4.96 -21.94
CA GLN A 17 -1.47 -4.38 -21.30
C GLN A 17 -1.75 -3.89 -19.87
N ASN A 18 -2.93 -3.32 -19.61
CA ASN A 18 -3.30 -2.83 -18.27
C ASN A 18 -3.51 -3.98 -17.27
N ILE A 19 -3.96 -5.14 -17.73
CA ILE A 19 -4.15 -6.33 -16.89
C ILE A 19 -2.81 -6.80 -16.32
N PHE A 20 -1.75 -6.85 -17.14
CA PHE A 20 -0.41 -7.22 -16.67
C PHE A 20 0.13 -6.28 -15.60
N VAL A 21 -0.11 -4.98 -15.72
CA VAL A 21 0.29 -3.98 -14.73
C VAL A 21 -0.43 -4.24 -13.40
N PHE A 22 -1.73 -4.53 -13.43
CA PHE A 22 -2.50 -4.83 -12.22
C PHE A 22 -2.09 -6.12 -11.54
N ILE A 23 -1.79 -7.17 -12.31
CA ILE A 23 -1.27 -8.43 -11.77
C ILE A 23 0.09 -8.19 -11.11
N THR A 24 1.01 -7.52 -11.80
CA THR A 24 2.35 -7.23 -11.28
C THR A 24 2.28 -6.43 -9.97
N PHE A 25 1.44 -5.40 -9.94
CA PHE A 25 1.23 -4.61 -8.74
C PHE A 25 0.60 -5.42 -7.59
N GLY A 26 -0.38 -6.27 -7.90
CA GLY A 26 -0.99 -7.17 -6.93
C GLY A 26 0.00 -8.16 -6.33
N VAL A 27 0.86 -8.76 -7.15
CA VAL A 27 1.94 -9.67 -6.70
C VAL A 27 2.95 -8.94 -5.83
N LEU A 28 3.34 -7.72 -6.21
CA LEU A 28 4.28 -6.90 -5.43
C LEU A 28 3.72 -6.60 -4.03
N LEU A 29 2.48 -6.13 -3.94
CA LEU A 29 1.82 -5.90 -2.66
C LEU A 29 1.63 -7.18 -1.85
N GLY A 30 1.22 -8.26 -2.50
CA GLY A 30 1.09 -9.58 -1.87
C GLY A 30 2.41 -10.06 -1.28
N THR A 31 3.52 -9.80 -1.97
CA THR A 31 4.87 -10.14 -1.48
C THR A 31 5.24 -9.31 -0.25
N ILE A 32 4.93 -8.02 -0.24
CA ILE A 32 5.15 -7.16 0.94
C ILE A 32 4.36 -7.68 2.14
N PHE A 33 3.06 -7.98 1.97
CA PHE A 33 2.25 -8.56 3.04
C PHE A 33 2.77 -9.93 3.49
N ALA A 34 3.20 -10.77 2.56
CA ALA A 34 3.79 -12.07 2.86
C ALA A 34 5.07 -11.94 3.70
N CYS A 35 5.92 -10.96 3.42
CA CYS A 35 7.11 -10.67 4.24
C CYS A 35 6.72 -10.33 5.68
N PHE A 36 5.75 -9.44 5.89
CA PHE A 36 5.29 -9.11 7.25
C PHE A 36 4.77 -10.34 8.01
N VAL A 37 4.01 -11.21 7.35
CA VAL A 37 3.49 -12.45 7.96
C VAL A 37 4.62 -13.45 8.24
N TYR A 38 5.53 -13.65 7.30
CA TYR A 38 6.66 -14.58 7.43
C TYR A 38 7.57 -14.22 8.61
N PHE A 39 7.89 -12.93 8.78
CA PHE A 39 8.69 -12.43 9.88
C PHE A 39 7.90 -12.20 11.19
N ARG A 40 6.58 -12.52 11.21
CA ARG A 40 5.68 -12.31 12.36
C ARG A 40 5.64 -10.86 12.87
N LEU A 41 5.79 -9.89 11.96
CA LEU A 41 5.82 -8.45 12.24
C LEU A 41 4.39 -7.90 12.31
N ALA A 42 3.68 -8.26 13.37
CA ALA A 42 2.24 -7.97 13.47
C ALA A 42 1.93 -6.47 13.46
N ILE A 43 2.77 -5.63 14.06
CA ILE A 43 2.49 -4.19 14.21
C ILE A 43 2.72 -3.48 12.88
N GLY A 44 3.85 -3.76 12.23
CA GLY A 44 4.15 -3.31 10.87
C GLY A 44 3.10 -3.77 9.85
N PHE A 45 2.58 -5.00 9.99
CA PHE A 45 1.49 -5.49 9.13
C PHE A 45 0.24 -4.61 9.24
N TYR A 46 -0.24 -4.33 10.45
CA TYR A 46 -1.46 -3.53 10.64
C TYR A 46 -1.27 -2.08 10.20
N LEU A 47 -0.10 -1.48 10.47
CA LEU A 47 0.21 -0.12 10.01
C LEU A 47 0.20 -0.05 8.48
N PHE A 48 0.85 -1.00 7.82
CA PHE A 48 0.90 -1.04 6.37
C PHE A 48 -0.48 -1.30 5.76
N LEU A 49 -1.30 -2.14 6.40
CA LEU A 49 -2.68 -2.38 6.01
C LEU A 49 -3.54 -1.11 6.07
N VAL A 50 -3.40 -0.31 7.13
CA VAL A 50 -4.11 0.97 7.26
C VAL A 50 -3.67 1.93 6.16
N SER A 51 -2.36 2.08 5.92
CA SER A 51 -1.86 2.91 4.83
C SER A 51 -2.34 2.42 3.46
N TYR A 52 -2.42 1.11 3.26
CA TYR A 52 -2.97 0.52 2.04
C TYR A 52 -4.44 0.92 1.82
N ILE A 53 -5.28 0.78 2.85
CA ILE A 53 -6.69 1.18 2.78
C ILE A 53 -6.83 2.68 2.50
N VAL A 54 -6.04 3.52 3.19
CA VAL A 54 -6.05 4.97 3.00
C VAL A 54 -5.62 5.34 1.59
N ALA A 55 -4.55 4.74 1.06
CA ALA A 55 -4.06 4.99 -0.29
C ALA A 55 -5.15 4.71 -1.33
N PHE A 56 -5.83 3.58 -1.21
CA PHE A 56 -6.94 3.23 -2.09
C PHE A 56 -8.14 4.17 -1.93
N ALA A 57 -8.54 4.48 -0.70
CA ALA A 57 -9.65 5.41 -0.45
C ALA A 57 -9.38 6.78 -1.08
N THR A 58 -8.16 7.31 -0.92
CA THR A 58 -7.77 8.57 -1.54
C THR A 58 -7.73 8.50 -3.06
N MET A 59 -7.26 7.39 -3.64
CA MET A 59 -7.27 7.17 -5.08
C MET A 59 -8.69 7.26 -5.65
N PHE A 60 -9.68 6.64 -4.98
CA PHE A 60 -11.09 6.73 -5.36
C PHE A 60 -11.63 8.16 -5.29
N VAL A 61 -11.30 8.91 -4.24
CA VAL A 61 -11.71 10.32 -4.12
C VAL A 61 -11.13 11.16 -5.24
N THR A 62 -9.84 10.99 -5.56
CA THR A 62 -9.17 11.74 -6.63
C THR A 62 -9.76 11.43 -8.01
N PHE A 63 -10.26 10.21 -8.25
CA PHE A 63 -11.00 9.89 -9.48
C PHE A 63 -12.35 10.61 -9.58
N THR A 64 -13.02 10.87 -8.45
CA THR A 64 -14.29 11.61 -8.44
C THR A 64 -14.10 13.13 -8.54
N GLN A 65 -12.87 13.61 -8.40
CA GLN A 65 -12.53 15.01 -8.63
C GLN A 65 -12.31 15.22 -10.12
N ASP A 66 -13.05 16.17 -10.70
CA ASP A 66 -13.04 16.46 -12.14
C ASP A 66 -11.75 17.21 -12.53
N LEU A 67 -10.64 16.47 -12.47
CA LEU A 67 -9.29 16.97 -12.70
C LEU A 67 -8.95 16.85 -14.19
N ASP A 68 -9.64 17.59 -15.06
CA ASP A 68 -9.33 17.84 -16.50
C ASP A 68 -8.51 16.74 -17.22
N GLY A 69 -8.93 15.46 -17.11
CA GLY A 69 -8.23 14.31 -17.70
C GLY A 69 -6.92 13.84 -17.01
N TRP A 70 -6.38 14.60 -16.06
CA TRP A 70 -5.19 14.25 -15.25
C TRP A 70 -5.50 13.39 -14.03
N GLY A 71 -6.77 13.29 -13.63
CA GLY A 71 -7.21 12.62 -12.40
C GLY A 71 -6.66 11.21 -12.24
N GLY A 72 -6.56 10.42 -13.31
CA GLY A 72 -6.01 9.07 -13.24
C GLY A 72 -4.52 8.97 -12.94
N ILE A 73 -3.72 9.87 -13.52
CA ILE A 73 -2.27 9.91 -13.27
C ILE A 73 -2.02 10.36 -11.82
N ILE A 74 -2.73 11.41 -11.39
CA ILE A 74 -2.63 11.95 -10.03
C ILE A 74 -3.03 10.89 -9.01
N ALA A 75 -4.12 10.16 -9.24
CA ALA A 75 -4.60 9.10 -8.37
C ALA A 75 -3.57 7.96 -8.20
N ILE A 76 -2.92 7.54 -9.29
CA ILE A 76 -1.87 6.49 -9.25
C ILE A 76 -0.62 7.00 -8.53
N ILE A 77 -0.18 8.23 -8.81
CA ILE A 77 0.99 8.81 -8.13
C ILE A 77 0.73 8.92 -6.63
N GLN A 78 -0.44 9.42 -6.23
CA GLN A 78 -0.86 9.52 -4.84
C GLN A 78 -0.91 8.15 -4.16
N LEU A 79 -1.43 7.13 -4.84
CA LEU A 79 -1.42 5.75 -4.36
C LEU A 79 0.03 5.30 -4.07
N MET A 80 0.97 5.53 -5.00
CA MET A 80 2.38 5.15 -4.84
C MET A 80 3.03 5.85 -3.65
N PHE A 81 2.80 7.17 -3.48
CA PHE A 81 3.39 7.94 -2.39
C PHE A 81 2.86 7.50 -1.02
N ILE A 82 1.55 7.33 -0.88
CA ILE A 82 0.95 6.92 0.40
C ILE A 82 1.41 5.51 0.77
N LEU A 83 1.49 4.59 -0.19
CA LEU A 83 2.00 3.24 0.06
C LEU A 83 3.49 3.25 0.41
N GLY A 84 4.31 4.07 -0.26
CA GLY A 84 5.73 4.21 0.04
C GLY A 84 5.97 4.73 1.45
N ILE A 85 5.30 5.82 1.83
CA ILE A 85 5.37 6.39 3.18
C ILE A 85 4.82 5.39 4.22
N GLY A 86 3.72 4.71 3.89
CA GLY A 86 3.13 3.67 4.72
C GLY A 86 4.08 2.51 4.99
N LEU A 87 4.81 2.04 3.96
CA LEU A 87 5.78 0.97 4.11
C LEU A 87 6.95 1.39 4.99
N ILE A 88 7.53 2.57 4.73
CA ILE A 88 8.67 3.08 5.51
C ILE A 88 8.27 3.26 6.97
N SER A 89 7.12 3.91 7.24
CA SER A 89 6.63 4.12 8.60
C SER A 89 6.35 2.80 9.34
N SER A 90 5.81 1.80 8.63
CA SER A 90 5.56 0.47 9.20
C SER A 90 6.86 -0.24 9.59
N LEU A 91 7.88 -0.19 8.74
CA LEU A 91 9.20 -0.77 9.01
C LEU A 91 9.91 -0.05 10.16
N VAL A 92 9.85 1.29 10.18
CA VAL A 92 10.46 2.09 11.26
C VAL A 92 9.78 1.78 12.60
N ALA A 93 8.45 1.73 12.65
CA ALA A 93 7.71 1.38 13.86
C ALA A 93 8.08 -0.01 14.39
N GLU A 94 8.14 -1.00 13.50
CA GLU A 94 8.51 -2.37 13.86
C GLU A 94 9.97 -2.44 14.37
N PHE A 95 10.90 -1.73 13.72
CA PHE A 95 12.30 -1.68 14.13
C PHE A 95 12.49 -1.05 15.52
N VAL A 96 11.79 0.04 15.82
CA VAL A 96 11.81 0.69 17.14
C VAL A 96 11.31 -0.27 18.21
N ILE A 97 10.21 -0.98 17.96
CA ILE A 97 9.63 -1.93 18.91
C ILE A 97 10.56 -3.12 19.14
N PHE A 98 11.22 -3.60 18.08
CA PHE A 98 12.21 -4.66 18.19
C PHE A 98 13.37 -4.28 19.12
N ILE A 99 13.91 -3.05 19.00
CA ILE A 99 14.97 -2.55 19.89
C ILE A 99 14.49 -2.46 21.34
N ILE A 100 13.28 -1.93 21.58
CA ILE A 100 12.72 -1.79 22.93
C ILE A 100 12.52 -3.16 23.59
N ARG A 101 12.00 -4.15 22.85
CA ARG A 101 11.83 -5.52 23.35
C ARG A 101 13.17 -6.15 23.71
N ARG A 102 14.16 -6.04 22.82
CA ARG A 102 15.51 -6.57 23.04
C ARG A 102 16.21 -5.94 24.25
N SER A 103 16.02 -4.63 24.46
CA SER A 103 16.58 -3.92 25.62
C SER A 103 15.96 -4.40 26.94
N LYS A 104 14.65 -4.65 26.97
CA LYS A 104 13.97 -5.20 28.17
C LYS A 104 14.40 -6.62 28.50
N GLU A 105 14.56 -7.49 27.49
CA GLU A 105 15.04 -8.86 27.72
C GLU A 105 16.46 -8.90 28.29
N ASN A 106 17.37 -8.06 27.80
CA ASN A 106 18.74 -7.99 28.32
C ASN A 106 18.83 -7.40 29.74
N LYS A 107 17.83 -6.64 30.20
CA LYS A 107 17.82 -6.07 31.56
C LYS A 107 17.28 -7.05 32.62
N ASN A 108 16.58 -8.11 32.20
CA ASN A 108 16.01 -9.14 33.08
C ASN A 108 16.86 -10.43 33.15
N ARG A 109 18.00 -10.48 32.45
CA ARG A 109 19.06 -11.48 32.63
C ARG A 109 20.16 -10.89 33.50
#